data_AF-A0A9D7HYR5-F1
#
_entry.id   AF-A0A9D7HYR5-F1
#
_cell.length_a   1.000
_cell.length_b   1.000
_cell.length_c   1.000
_cell.angle_alpha   90.00
_cell.angle_beta   90.00
_cell.angle_gamma   90.00
#
_symmetry.space_group_name_H-M   'P 1'
#
loop_
_entity.id
_entity.type
_entity.pdbx_description
1 polymer ?
#
loop_
_entity_poly.entity_id
_entity_poly.type
_entity_poly.pdbx_seq_one_letter_code
_entity_poly.pdbx_strand_id
1 'polypeptide(L)'
;MALGAWHVVRSHHLATDKVRYAERLTSALRDRGVRKAIGTSRVLPWGYVLSHWPVPMETALISALHGPDSTVTFFCDDAIAPYRAQAGGQGSFIGPSWDPEWFDGRYLNERYFALPHTGYELVTTSAHDALDPNSALTLEPLGGDLFFTPAQSTVVPIRITNHGATTFGCLAADQHPLRLRCTVHSAHRAIVLADPFPTAMEQDIAPHRSIVQGLTIPRPDAWGDYLVVVELLRNDSVTGVRTELWIRALPFGL
;
A
#
# COMPACT_ATOMS: atom_id res chain seq x y z
N MET A 1 -23.93 10.52 24.79
CA MET A 1 -22.56 10.16 25.22
C MET A 1 -21.98 8.97 24.46
N ALA A 2 -22.72 7.86 24.25
CA ALA A 2 -22.20 6.68 23.53
C ALA A 2 -21.75 6.94 22.08
N LEU A 3 -22.48 7.77 21.32
CA LEU A 3 -22.09 8.16 19.96
C LEU A 3 -20.76 8.95 19.93
N GLY A 4 -20.53 9.84 20.89
CA GLY A 4 -19.30 10.63 20.96
C GLY A 4 -18.07 9.76 21.23
N ALA A 5 -18.16 8.86 22.20
CA ALA A 5 -17.09 7.89 22.48
C ALA A 5 -16.83 6.98 21.27
N TRP A 6 -17.87 6.59 20.54
CA TRP A 6 -17.76 5.80 19.32
C TRP A 6 -17.06 6.54 18.18
N HIS A 7 -17.36 7.84 17.99
CA HIS A 7 -16.62 8.68 17.04
C HIS A 7 -15.15 8.84 17.43
N VAL A 8 -14.84 9.04 18.71
CA VAL A 8 -13.45 9.11 19.20
C VAL A 8 -12.70 7.81 18.93
N VAL A 9 -13.29 6.65 19.21
CA VAL A 9 -12.69 5.34 18.90
C VAL A 9 -12.46 5.18 17.40
N ARG A 10 -13.45 5.52 16.56
CA ARG A 10 -13.29 5.47 15.09
C ARG A 10 -12.21 6.42 14.57
N SER A 11 -12.11 7.63 15.10
CA SER A 11 -11.09 8.60 14.73
C SER A 11 -9.69 8.16 15.16
N HIS A 12 -9.56 7.49 16.31
CA HIS A 12 -8.29 6.89 16.74
C HIS A 12 -7.80 5.85 15.72
N HIS A 13 -8.69 4.97 15.26
CA HIS A 13 -8.33 3.96 14.24
C HIS A 13 -7.82 4.58 12.94
N LEU A 14 -8.37 5.71 12.48
CA LEU A 14 -7.92 6.37 11.25
C LEU A 14 -6.43 6.79 11.32
N ALA A 15 -6.02 7.42 12.42
CA ALA A 15 -4.63 7.84 12.60
C ALA A 15 -3.69 6.64 12.78
N THR A 16 -4.12 5.64 13.57
CA THR A 16 -3.37 4.39 13.76
C THR A 16 -3.19 3.63 12.45
N ASP A 17 -4.22 3.55 11.63
CA ASP A 17 -4.18 2.86 10.33
C ASP A 17 -3.28 3.61 9.35
N LYS A 18 -3.26 4.95 9.38
CA LYS A 18 -2.32 5.76 8.60
C LYS A 18 -0.87 5.48 9.00
N VAL A 19 -0.57 5.42 10.29
CA VAL A 19 0.78 5.11 10.79
C VAL A 19 1.20 3.68 10.39
N ARG A 20 0.31 2.69 10.61
CA ARG A 20 0.56 1.29 10.21
C ARG A 20 0.76 1.15 8.71
N TYR A 21 0.02 1.91 7.91
CA TYR A 21 0.20 1.94 6.47
C TYR A 21 1.58 2.49 6.10
N ALA A 22 1.97 3.64 6.63
CA ALA A 22 3.27 4.24 6.37
C ALA A 22 4.44 3.33 6.83
N GLU A 23 4.31 2.66 7.97
CA GLU A 23 5.28 1.70 8.47
C GLU A 23 5.43 0.50 7.51
N ARG A 24 4.31 -0.05 7.02
CA ARG A 24 4.33 -1.14 6.02
C ARG A 24 4.98 -0.69 4.71
N LEU A 25 4.57 0.47 4.19
CA LEU A 25 5.10 1.02 2.94
C LEU A 25 6.61 1.25 3.04
N THR A 26 7.05 1.93 4.09
CA THR A 26 8.48 2.24 4.29
C THR A 26 9.31 0.99 4.57
N SER A 27 8.77 0.00 5.28
CA SER A 27 9.43 -1.30 5.45
C SER A 27 9.61 -2.02 4.12
N ALA A 28 8.57 -2.09 3.29
CA ALA A 28 8.64 -2.74 1.97
C ALA A 28 9.65 -2.05 1.04
N LEU A 29 9.73 -0.71 1.07
CA LEU A 29 10.72 0.05 0.32
C LEU A 29 12.14 -0.20 0.83
N ARG A 30 12.34 -0.17 2.16
CA ARG A 30 13.64 -0.45 2.79
C ARG A 30 14.15 -1.86 2.47
N ASP A 31 13.28 -2.86 2.50
CA ASP A 31 13.64 -4.26 2.19
C ASP A 31 14.10 -4.43 0.73
N ARG A 32 13.69 -3.53 -0.17
CA ARG A 32 14.16 -3.42 -1.55
C ARG A 32 15.45 -2.59 -1.70
N GLY A 33 15.92 -1.95 -0.63
CA GLY A 33 17.02 -0.98 -0.67
C GLY A 33 16.61 0.41 -1.15
N VAL A 34 15.30 0.68 -1.29
CA VAL A 34 14.78 1.98 -1.75
C VAL A 34 14.51 2.88 -0.55
N ARG A 35 15.24 3.99 -0.44
CA ARG A 35 15.09 4.95 0.67
C ARG A 35 14.49 6.29 0.26
N LYS A 36 14.46 6.58 -1.04
CA LYS A 36 13.78 7.74 -1.63
C LYS A 36 12.91 7.23 -2.76
N ALA A 37 11.61 7.27 -2.60
CA ALA A 37 10.66 6.72 -3.55
C ALA A 37 9.64 7.78 -3.99
N ILE A 38 9.31 7.78 -5.27
CA ILE A 38 8.28 8.63 -5.85
C ILE A 38 7.25 7.76 -6.56
N GLY A 39 5.97 8.05 -6.38
CA GLY A 39 4.89 7.28 -6.98
C GLY A 39 3.60 8.08 -7.18
N THR A 40 2.61 7.48 -7.84
CA THR A 40 1.31 8.13 -8.03
C THR A 40 0.41 7.96 -6.82
N SER A 41 -0.35 8.99 -6.44
CA SER A 41 -1.37 8.84 -5.39
C SER A 41 -2.52 7.93 -5.78
N ARG A 42 -2.73 7.66 -7.09
CA ARG A 42 -3.81 6.81 -7.61
C ARG A 42 -3.76 5.36 -7.13
N VAL A 43 -2.59 4.87 -6.74
CA VAL A 43 -2.41 3.48 -6.28
C VAL A 43 -2.46 3.34 -4.77
N LEU A 44 -2.58 4.45 -4.05
CA LEU A 44 -2.58 4.47 -2.59
C LEU A 44 -4.02 4.56 -2.07
N PRO A 45 -4.33 3.99 -0.89
CA PRO A 45 -5.65 4.12 -0.29
C PRO A 45 -6.00 5.59 -0.08
N TRP A 46 -7.21 5.99 -0.47
CA TRP A 46 -7.69 7.37 -0.34
C TRP A 46 -7.49 7.95 1.07
N GLY A 47 -7.80 7.16 2.11
CA GLY A 47 -7.62 7.59 3.51
C GLY A 47 -6.17 7.90 3.89
N TYR A 48 -5.19 7.32 3.19
CA TYR A 48 -3.77 7.60 3.38
C TYR A 48 -3.35 8.92 2.69
N VAL A 49 -3.82 9.13 1.46
CA VAL A 49 -3.48 10.31 0.64
C VAL A 49 -4.41 11.50 0.84
N LEU A 50 -5.36 11.40 1.78
CA LEU A 50 -6.20 12.51 2.21
C LEU A 50 -5.30 13.56 2.88
N SER A 51 -4.83 14.52 2.08
CA SER A 51 -3.64 15.35 2.32
C SER A 51 -2.34 14.60 2.03
N HIS A 52 -1.97 14.46 0.76
CA HIS A 52 -0.72 13.80 0.33
C HIS A 52 0.54 14.65 0.58
N TRP A 53 0.39 15.96 0.75
CA TRP A 53 1.50 16.90 0.94
C TRP A 53 2.48 16.58 2.10
N PRO A 54 2.07 16.02 3.26
CA PRO A 54 2.97 15.71 4.36
C PRO A 54 3.53 14.29 4.27
N VAL A 55 3.12 13.48 3.30
CA VAL A 55 3.50 12.06 3.18
C VAL A 55 5.03 11.86 3.15
N PRO A 56 5.84 12.69 2.45
CA PRO A 56 7.30 12.58 2.51
C PRO A 56 7.85 12.73 3.94
N MET A 57 7.29 13.65 4.73
CA MET A 57 7.71 13.88 6.11
C MET A 57 7.20 12.79 7.04
N GLU A 58 5.96 12.36 6.90
CA GLU A 58 5.36 11.29 7.70
C GLU A 58 6.12 9.98 7.53
N THR A 59 6.44 9.61 6.29
CA THR A 59 7.22 8.41 6.00
C THR A 59 8.65 8.50 6.55
N ALA A 60 9.31 9.65 6.40
CA ALA A 60 10.64 9.87 6.97
C ALA A 60 10.62 9.77 8.51
N LEU A 61 9.63 10.39 9.17
CA LEU A 61 9.46 10.36 10.62
C LEU A 61 9.22 8.94 11.14
N ILE A 62 8.26 8.21 10.54
CA ILE A 62 7.88 6.87 10.99
C ILE A 62 9.02 5.88 10.81
N SER A 63 9.68 5.91 9.65
CA SER A 63 10.78 4.99 9.36
C SER A 63 12.06 5.29 10.16
N ALA A 64 12.30 6.56 10.53
CA ALA A 64 13.42 6.96 11.39
C ALA A 64 13.29 6.44 12.84
N LEU A 65 12.10 5.98 13.27
CA LEU A 65 11.93 5.37 14.59
C LEU A 65 12.76 4.09 14.78
N HIS A 66 13.17 3.44 13.68
CA HIS A 66 14.09 2.30 13.71
C HIS A 66 15.58 2.71 13.62
N GLY A 67 15.87 4.00 13.60
CA GLY A 67 17.21 4.58 13.48
C GLY A 67 17.34 5.55 12.29
N PRO A 68 18.37 6.42 12.27
CA PRO A 68 18.58 7.36 11.17
C PRO A 68 18.88 6.66 9.84
N ASP A 69 19.54 5.51 9.86
CA ASP A 69 19.88 4.74 8.65
C ASP A 69 18.69 3.98 8.05
N SER A 70 17.58 3.85 8.79
CA SER A 70 16.34 3.26 8.28
C SER A 70 15.37 4.26 7.69
N THR A 71 15.70 5.57 7.70
CA THR A 71 14.81 6.61 7.15
C THR A 71 14.53 6.34 5.67
N VAL A 72 13.25 6.37 5.32
CA VAL A 72 12.69 6.27 3.98
C VAL A 72 11.73 7.44 3.79
N THR A 73 11.83 8.14 2.67
CA THR A 73 10.85 9.14 2.25
C THR A 73 10.13 8.68 1.00
N PHE A 74 8.81 8.85 0.99
CA PHE A 74 7.96 8.56 -0.14
C PHE A 74 7.17 9.82 -0.53
N PHE A 75 7.37 10.29 -1.75
CA PHE A 75 6.59 11.37 -2.33
C PHE A 75 5.55 10.82 -3.28
N CYS A 76 4.33 11.36 -3.22
CA CYS A 76 3.30 11.02 -4.20
C CYS A 76 2.55 12.23 -4.74
N ASP A 77 2.24 12.14 -6.03
CA ASP A 77 1.40 13.09 -6.76
C ASP A 77 0.81 12.38 -8.00
N ASP A 78 -0.35 12.79 -8.47
CA ASP A 78 -0.93 12.29 -9.70
C ASP A 78 -0.18 12.78 -10.95
N ALA A 79 0.48 13.93 -10.86
CA ALA A 79 1.31 14.51 -11.90
C ALA A 79 2.78 14.48 -11.47
N ILE A 80 3.47 13.36 -11.66
CA ILE A 80 4.88 13.19 -11.26
C ILE A 80 5.85 14.00 -12.15
N ALA A 81 5.48 14.25 -13.41
CA ALA A 81 6.36 14.83 -14.42
C ALA A 81 7.04 16.16 -14.01
N PRO A 82 6.36 17.13 -13.37
CA PRO A 82 6.95 18.38 -12.90
C PRO A 82 8.09 18.18 -11.89
N TYR A 83 8.07 17.08 -11.12
CA TYR A 83 9.04 16.84 -10.05
C TYR A 83 10.29 16.08 -10.51
N ARG A 84 10.40 15.68 -11.79
CA ARG A 84 11.50 14.85 -12.29
C ARG A 84 12.89 15.46 -12.04
N ALA A 85 13.03 16.78 -12.21
CA ALA A 85 14.30 17.47 -11.96
C ALA A 85 14.70 17.37 -10.48
N GLN A 86 13.77 17.71 -9.58
CA GLN A 86 13.95 17.62 -8.13
C GLN A 86 14.21 16.17 -7.67
N ALA A 87 13.46 15.22 -8.24
CA ALA A 87 13.61 13.80 -7.98
C ALA A 87 15.00 13.28 -8.38
N GLY A 88 15.60 13.80 -9.45
CA GLY A 88 16.95 13.44 -9.87
C GLY A 88 18.07 14.14 -9.10
N GLY A 89 17.76 15.21 -8.35
CA GLY A 89 18.73 16.01 -7.61
C GLY A 89 19.41 15.22 -6.48
N GLN A 90 20.73 15.32 -6.38
CA GLN A 90 21.47 14.70 -5.28
C GLN A 90 21.15 15.40 -3.96
N GLY A 91 20.83 14.64 -2.92
CA GLY A 91 20.48 15.17 -1.60
C GLY A 91 19.14 15.90 -1.53
N SER A 92 18.31 15.85 -2.58
CA SER A 92 16.99 16.49 -2.56
C SER A 92 16.05 15.85 -1.53
N PHE A 93 15.20 16.64 -0.90
CA PHE A 93 14.02 16.14 -0.20
C PHE A 93 12.82 16.84 -0.84
N ILE A 94 11.85 16.08 -1.34
CA ILE A 94 10.72 16.68 -2.04
C ILE A 94 9.70 17.07 -0.98
N GLY A 95 9.48 18.37 -0.86
CA GLY A 95 8.49 18.98 0.01
C GLY A 95 7.05 18.80 -0.50
N PRO A 96 6.11 19.65 -0.04
CA PRO A 96 4.75 19.63 -0.55
C PRO A 96 4.70 20.00 -2.04
N SER A 97 3.66 19.55 -2.75
CA SER A 97 3.49 19.78 -4.20
C SER A 97 3.50 21.25 -4.62
N TRP A 98 3.03 22.16 -3.76
CA TRP A 98 3.04 23.60 -4.01
C TRP A 98 4.38 24.30 -3.75
N ASP A 99 5.30 23.66 -3.04
CA ASP A 99 6.67 24.14 -2.82
C ASP A 99 7.64 22.96 -2.60
N PRO A 100 8.02 22.26 -3.69
CA PRO A 100 8.78 21.01 -3.61
C PRO A 100 10.22 21.20 -3.10
N GLU A 101 10.73 22.43 -3.13
CA GLU A 101 12.09 22.80 -2.71
C GLU A 101 12.13 23.39 -1.30
N TRP A 102 10.97 23.63 -0.67
CA TRP A 102 10.88 24.24 0.67
C TRP A 102 11.76 23.51 1.71
N PHE A 103 11.85 22.18 1.58
CA PHE A 103 12.62 21.34 2.48
C PHE A 103 13.83 20.77 1.74
N ASP A 104 14.95 21.48 1.78
CA ASP A 104 16.19 20.95 1.23
C ASP A 104 16.74 19.84 2.15
N GLY A 105 17.00 18.66 1.57
CA GLY A 105 17.51 17.50 2.30
C GLY A 105 18.87 17.75 2.95
N ARG A 106 19.65 18.74 2.47
CA ARG A 106 20.92 19.17 3.07
C ARG A 106 20.75 19.79 4.47
N TYR A 107 19.55 20.25 4.81
CA TYR A 107 19.23 20.79 6.14
C TYR A 107 18.58 19.76 7.06
N LEU A 108 18.33 18.53 6.59
CA LEU A 108 17.88 17.46 7.47
C LEU A 108 19.02 17.07 8.40
N ASN A 109 18.70 17.00 9.69
CA ASN A 109 19.68 16.60 10.68
C ASN A 109 19.94 15.09 10.56
N GLU A 110 21.10 14.71 10.03
CA GLU A 110 21.52 13.33 9.79
C GLU A 110 21.51 12.46 11.06
N ARG A 111 21.59 13.08 12.25
CA ARG A 111 21.43 12.36 13.52
C ARG A 111 20.06 11.67 13.64
N TYR A 112 19.05 12.24 12.99
CA TYR A 112 17.67 11.74 13.02
C TYR A 112 17.23 11.18 11.66
N PHE A 113 17.76 11.71 10.55
CA PHE A 113 17.32 11.36 9.20
C PHE A 113 18.51 11.20 8.25
N ALA A 114 19.12 10.01 8.18
CA ALA A 114 20.29 9.77 7.33
C ALA A 114 19.89 9.31 5.92
N LEU A 115 19.08 10.09 5.20
CA LEU A 115 18.65 9.77 3.82
C LEU A 115 19.83 9.77 2.84
N PRO A 116 19.85 8.87 1.83
CA PRO A 116 20.93 8.85 0.86
C PRO A 116 20.91 10.09 -0.05
N HIS A 117 22.09 10.49 -0.53
CA HIS A 117 22.23 11.56 -1.51
C HIS A 117 21.81 11.16 -2.94
N THR A 118 21.26 9.97 -3.14
CA THR A 118 20.73 9.53 -4.44
C THR A 118 19.43 10.26 -4.80
N GLY A 119 19.03 10.17 -6.06
CA GLY A 119 17.69 10.60 -6.49
C GLY A 119 16.58 9.69 -5.94
N TYR A 120 15.34 10.06 -6.22
CA TYR A 120 14.15 9.27 -5.97
C TYR A 120 13.99 8.17 -7.04
N GLU A 121 13.66 6.96 -6.61
CA GLU A 121 13.25 5.87 -7.48
C GLU A 121 11.75 5.98 -7.79
N LEU A 122 11.38 5.92 -9.07
CA LEU A 122 9.98 5.82 -9.46
C LEU A 122 9.49 4.39 -9.18
N VAL A 123 8.51 4.24 -8.29
CA VAL A 123 8.02 2.92 -7.84
C VAL A 123 6.63 2.57 -8.36
N THR A 124 6.06 3.41 -9.22
CA THR A 124 4.77 3.16 -9.87
C THR A 124 4.90 3.42 -11.36
N THR A 125 4.86 2.35 -12.15
CA THR A 125 4.94 2.40 -13.62
C THR A 125 3.84 1.57 -14.25
N SER A 126 3.63 1.77 -15.55
CA SER A 126 2.74 0.91 -16.32
C SER A 126 3.37 -0.45 -16.56
N ALA A 127 2.58 -1.49 -16.32
CA ALA A 127 2.84 -2.83 -16.81
C ALA A 127 2.93 -2.79 -18.34
N HIS A 128 3.90 -3.50 -18.88
CA HIS A 128 3.91 -3.76 -20.32
C HIS A 128 2.70 -4.63 -20.69
N ASP A 129 1.90 -4.17 -21.64
CA ASP A 129 0.65 -4.83 -22.05
C ASP A 129 0.82 -6.31 -22.44
N ALA A 130 2.00 -6.67 -22.96
CA ALA A 130 2.35 -8.04 -23.35
C ALA A 130 2.60 -9.00 -22.17
N LEU A 131 2.71 -8.50 -20.93
CA LEU A 131 2.92 -9.37 -19.76
C LEU A 131 1.58 -9.93 -19.29
N ASP A 132 1.42 -11.24 -19.43
CA ASP A 132 0.33 -11.99 -18.80
C ASP A 132 0.58 -12.09 -17.29
N PRO A 133 -0.27 -11.46 -16.44
CA PRO A 133 -0.14 -11.56 -14.99
C PRO A 133 -0.14 -13.00 -14.50
N ASN A 134 -0.92 -13.89 -15.11
CA ASN A 134 -1.08 -15.27 -14.65
C ASN A 134 0.19 -16.10 -14.81
N SER A 135 1.04 -15.72 -15.78
CA SER A 135 2.34 -16.34 -16.01
C SER A 135 3.44 -15.81 -15.08
N ALA A 136 3.26 -14.62 -14.51
CA ALA A 136 4.32 -13.88 -13.83
C ALA A 136 4.06 -13.69 -12.33
N LEU A 137 2.81 -13.57 -11.90
CA LEU A 137 2.48 -13.16 -10.53
C LEU A 137 1.87 -14.31 -9.72
N THR A 138 2.19 -14.31 -8.42
CA THR A 138 1.51 -15.15 -7.43
C THR A 138 1.10 -14.30 -6.23
N LEU A 139 0.01 -14.73 -5.58
CA LEU A 139 -0.56 -14.10 -4.40
C LEU A 139 -0.52 -15.07 -3.22
N GLU A 140 0.04 -14.62 -2.10
CA GLU A 140 0.19 -15.42 -0.89
C GLU A 140 -0.28 -14.60 0.33
N PRO A 141 -1.37 -14.98 1.00
CA PRO A 141 -1.79 -14.38 2.26
C PRO A 141 -0.68 -14.53 3.31
N LEU A 142 -0.39 -13.48 4.06
CA LEU A 142 0.57 -13.52 5.16
C LEU A 142 -0.16 -13.54 6.49
N GLY A 143 0.36 -14.35 7.42
CA GLY A 143 -0.18 -14.48 8.77
C GLY A 143 -0.72 -15.88 9.06
N GLY A 144 -0.86 -16.17 10.35
CA GLY A 144 -1.51 -17.39 10.83
C GLY A 144 -3.02 -17.19 10.93
N ASP A 145 -3.57 -17.36 12.12
CA ASP A 145 -5.00 -17.13 12.36
C ASP A 145 -5.37 -15.66 12.14
N LEU A 146 -6.18 -15.39 11.12
CA LEU A 146 -6.66 -14.05 10.76
C LEU A 146 -8.02 -13.78 11.39
N PHE A 147 -8.21 -12.56 11.88
CA PHE A 147 -9.46 -12.12 12.50
C PHE A 147 -9.91 -10.78 11.95
N PHE A 148 -11.22 -10.62 11.74
CA PHE A 148 -11.78 -9.32 11.42
C PHE A 148 -11.65 -8.37 12.61
N THR A 149 -11.12 -7.18 12.39
CA THR A 149 -11.16 -6.09 13.36
C THR A 149 -12.59 -5.58 13.54
N PRO A 150 -12.93 -4.93 14.66
CA PRO A 150 -14.24 -4.31 14.87
C PRO A 150 -14.61 -3.18 13.88
N ALA A 151 -13.68 -2.75 13.01
CA ALA A 151 -13.93 -1.74 11.99
C ALA A 151 -14.78 -2.29 10.83
N GLN A 152 -15.20 -1.40 9.92
CA GLN A 152 -15.97 -1.77 8.72
C GLN A 152 -15.17 -2.63 7.74
N SER A 153 -13.85 -2.59 7.85
CA SER A 153 -12.93 -3.40 7.06
C SER A 153 -11.74 -3.84 7.91
N THR A 154 -11.03 -4.84 7.42
CA THR A 154 -9.79 -5.36 8.00
C THR A 154 -8.71 -5.35 6.93
N VAL A 155 -7.52 -4.89 7.29
CA VAL A 155 -6.36 -4.92 6.39
C VAL A 155 -5.57 -6.20 6.68
N VAL A 156 -5.47 -7.09 5.71
CA VAL A 156 -4.70 -8.33 5.78
C VAL A 156 -3.46 -8.21 4.89
N PRO A 157 -2.26 -8.53 5.38
CA PRO A 157 -1.07 -8.50 4.54
C PRO A 157 -1.12 -9.63 3.50
N ILE A 158 -0.85 -9.29 2.24
CA ILE A 158 -0.72 -10.21 1.12
C ILE A 158 0.63 -9.99 0.45
N ARG A 159 1.37 -11.07 0.23
CA ARG A 159 2.59 -11.06 -0.56
C ARG A 159 2.23 -11.23 -2.03
N ILE A 160 2.73 -10.33 -2.86
CA ILE A 160 2.64 -10.43 -4.31
C ILE A 160 4.07 -10.67 -4.81
N THR A 161 4.28 -11.79 -5.50
CA THR A 161 5.61 -12.17 -6.01
C THR A 161 5.61 -12.19 -7.52
N ASN A 162 6.60 -11.53 -8.12
CA ASN A 162 6.86 -11.57 -9.56
C ASN A 162 7.94 -12.60 -9.87
N HIS A 163 7.56 -13.66 -10.56
CA HIS A 163 8.43 -14.72 -11.07
C HIS A 163 8.94 -14.46 -12.48
N GLY A 164 8.44 -13.41 -13.14
CA GLY A 164 8.85 -13.00 -14.47
C GLY A 164 10.25 -12.36 -14.52
N ALA A 165 10.77 -12.23 -15.73
CA ALA A 165 12.10 -11.65 -16.00
C ALA A 165 12.10 -10.11 -16.08
N THR A 166 10.93 -9.48 -16.08
CA THR A 166 10.76 -8.02 -16.20
C THR A 166 10.00 -7.46 -15.01
N THR A 167 10.22 -6.18 -14.70
CA THR A 167 9.44 -5.49 -13.68
C THR A 167 7.96 -5.51 -14.07
N PHE A 168 7.12 -5.85 -13.11
CA PHE A 168 5.68 -5.83 -13.27
C PHE A 168 5.13 -4.51 -12.69
N GLY A 169 4.69 -3.62 -13.59
CA GLY A 169 4.15 -2.32 -13.21
C GLY A 169 2.81 -2.45 -12.47
N CYS A 170 2.54 -1.56 -11.52
CA CYS A 170 1.30 -1.54 -10.76
C CYS A 170 0.13 -0.80 -11.45
N LEU A 171 0.41 -0.15 -12.58
CA LEU A 171 -0.58 0.51 -13.44
C LEU A 171 -0.79 -0.31 -14.71
N ALA A 172 -1.99 -0.30 -15.29
CA ALA A 172 -2.21 -0.72 -16.67
C ALA A 172 -1.67 0.34 -17.65
N ALA A 173 -1.64 0.05 -18.96
CA ALA A 173 -1.16 1.00 -19.97
C ALA A 173 -1.99 2.29 -20.03
N ASP A 174 -3.29 2.21 -19.74
CA ASP A 174 -4.21 3.35 -19.62
C ASP A 174 -4.05 4.14 -18.31
N GLN A 175 -3.02 3.84 -17.50
CA GLN A 175 -2.73 4.44 -16.19
C GLN A 175 -3.77 4.13 -15.10
N HIS A 176 -4.69 3.18 -15.31
CA HIS A 176 -5.54 2.70 -14.23
C HIS A 176 -4.76 1.72 -13.32
N PRO A 177 -4.90 1.80 -12.00
CA PRO A 177 -4.27 0.84 -11.11
C PRO A 177 -4.74 -0.58 -11.39
N LEU A 178 -3.81 -1.54 -11.34
CA LEU A 178 -4.17 -2.93 -11.11
C LEU A 178 -4.75 -3.05 -9.71
N ARG A 179 -5.72 -3.96 -9.50
CA ARG A 179 -6.45 -4.03 -8.23
C ARG A 179 -6.63 -5.45 -7.75
N LEU A 180 -6.60 -5.65 -6.44
CA LEU A 180 -7.01 -6.87 -5.79
C LEU A 180 -8.48 -6.73 -5.39
N ARG A 181 -9.34 -7.55 -5.98
CA ARG A 181 -10.75 -7.68 -5.56
C ARG A 181 -10.86 -8.85 -4.59
N CYS A 182 -11.67 -8.69 -3.55
CA CYS A 182 -12.02 -9.80 -2.69
C CYS A 182 -13.52 -10.15 -2.76
N THR A 183 -13.83 -11.44 -2.62
CA THR A 183 -15.19 -11.92 -2.35
C THR A 183 -15.16 -12.73 -1.07
N VAL A 184 -16.06 -12.41 -0.15
CA VAL A 184 -16.19 -13.05 1.15
C VAL A 184 -17.30 -14.09 1.06
N HIS A 185 -16.95 -15.33 1.35
CA HIS A 185 -17.85 -16.47 1.34
C HIS A 185 -18.06 -16.99 2.77
N SER A 186 -19.28 -17.45 3.06
CA SER A 186 -19.54 -18.20 4.28
C SER A 186 -18.80 -19.54 4.27
N ALA A 187 -18.79 -20.24 5.41
CA ALA A 187 -18.28 -21.61 5.50
C ALA A 187 -18.91 -22.59 4.48
N HIS A 188 -20.13 -22.31 4.00
CA HIS A 188 -20.83 -23.09 2.96
C HIS A 188 -20.56 -22.60 1.54
N ARG A 189 -19.54 -21.74 1.34
CA ARG A 189 -19.13 -21.14 0.06
C ARG A 189 -20.14 -20.20 -0.62
N ALA A 190 -21.26 -19.88 0.03
CA ALA A 190 -22.17 -18.85 -0.45
C ALA A 190 -21.51 -17.47 -0.34
N ILE A 191 -21.61 -16.64 -1.38
CA ILE A 191 -21.11 -15.26 -1.33
C ILE A 191 -21.93 -14.49 -0.31
N VAL A 192 -21.25 -13.94 0.69
CA VAL A 192 -21.84 -13.08 1.71
C VAL A 192 -21.62 -11.61 1.34
N LEU A 193 -20.47 -11.31 0.75
CA LEU A 193 -20.10 -9.95 0.39
C LEU A 193 -19.14 -9.96 -0.80
N ALA A 194 -19.39 -9.13 -1.81
CA ALA A 194 -18.46 -8.86 -2.90
C ALA A 194 -17.90 -7.45 -2.73
N ASP A 195 -16.57 -7.31 -2.80
CA ASP A 195 -15.89 -6.04 -2.53
C ASP A 195 -16.31 -4.94 -3.51
N PRO A 196 -16.96 -3.86 -3.02
CA PRO A 196 -17.34 -2.75 -3.87
C PRO A 196 -16.14 -1.86 -4.25
N PHE A 197 -15.01 -1.96 -3.55
CA PHE A 197 -13.85 -1.08 -3.72
C PHE A 197 -12.54 -1.88 -3.73
N PRO A 198 -12.20 -2.52 -4.87
CA PRO A 198 -10.96 -3.30 -5.01
C PRO A 198 -9.72 -2.50 -4.60
N THR A 199 -8.81 -3.15 -3.87
CA THR A 199 -7.59 -2.52 -3.35
C THR A 199 -6.56 -2.34 -4.47
N ALA A 200 -6.13 -1.11 -4.77
CA ALA A 200 -5.10 -0.85 -5.77
C ALA A 200 -3.75 -1.49 -5.41
N MET A 201 -3.01 -1.96 -6.41
CA MET A 201 -1.65 -2.46 -6.25
C MET A 201 -0.70 -1.29 -5.96
N GLU A 202 -0.05 -1.27 -4.80
CA GLU A 202 0.58 -0.06 -4.25
C GLU A 202 1.88 0.36 -4.96
N GLN A 203 2.60 -0.59 -5.57
CA GLN A 203 3.93 -0.37 -6.17
C GLN A 203 4.30 -1.45 -7.17
N ASP A 204 5.26 -1.16 -8.04
CA ASP A 204 5.84 -2.10 -8.99
C ASP A 204 6.58 -3.24 -8.29
N ILE A 205 6.67 -4.38 -8.98
CA ILE A 205 7.36 -5.58 -8.49
C ILE A 205 8.48 -5.95 -9.45
N ALA A 206 9.73 -5.74 -9.00
CA ALA A 206 10.92 -6.12 -9.75
C ALA A 206 10.98 -7.64 -10.05
N PRO A 207 11.75 -8.07 -11.07
CA PRO A 207 11.92 -9.49 -11.39
C PRO A 207 12.39 -10.31 -10.18
N HIS A 208 11.75 -11.46 -9.95
CA HIS A 208 12.07 -12.38 -8.84
C HIS A 208 12.01 -11.74 -7.45
N ARG A 209 11.24 -10.66 -7.30
CA ARG A 209 11.02 -9.98 -6.02
C ARG A 209 9.57 -10.10 -5.60
N SER A 210 9.34 -9.78 -4.33
CA SER A 210 8.00 -9.71 -3.76
C SER A 210 7.79 -8.39 -3.04
N ILE A 211 6.53 -8.01 -2.91
CA ILE A 211 6.09 -6.90 -2.08
C ILE A 211 5.04 -7.41 -1.10
N VAL A 212 4.94 -6.78 0.06
CA VAL A 212 3.83 -6.99 0.99
C VAL A 212 2.90 -5.80 0.93
N GLN A 213 1.66 -6.06 0.55
CA GLN A 213 0.60 -5.08 0.44
C GLN A 213 -0.50 -5.35 1.48
N GLY A 214 -1.21 -4.32 1.92
CA GLY A 214 -2.41 -4.50 2.73
C GLY A 214 -3.65 -4.68 1.85
N LEU A 215 -4.24 -5.87 1.85
CA LEU A 215 -5.54 -6.14 1.25
C LEU A 215 -6.64 -5.64 2.18
N THR A 216 -7.51 -4.75 1.70
CA THR A 216 -8.68 -4.31 2.47
C THR A 216 -9.83 -5.29 2.27
N ILE A 217 -10.30 -5.90 3.35
CA ILE A 217 -11.41 -6.86 3.32
C ILE A 217 -12.58 -6.26 4.12
N PRO A 218 -13.72 -5.98 3.48
CA PRO A 218 -14.93 -5.56 4.18
C PRO A 218 -15.41 -6.62 5.18
N ARG A 219 -15.86 -6.18 6.35
CA ARG A 219 -16.32 -7.04 7.43
C ARG A 219 -17.76 -7.52 7.18
N PRO A 220 -18.06 -8.83 7.27
CA PRO A 220 -19.43 -9.33 7.24
C PRO A 220 -20.17 -9.01 8.55
N ASP A 221 -21.50 -8.91 8.48
CA ASP A 221 -22.33 -8.55 9.64
C ASP A 221 -22.43 -9.67 10.69
N ALA A 222 -22.37 -10.92 10.24
CA ALA A 222 -22.46 -12.10 11.10
C ALA A 222 -21.08 -12.56 11.62
N TRP A 223 -21.11 -13.34 12.70
CA TRP A 223 -19.91 -13.98 13.24
C TRP A 223 -19.71 -15.35 12.60
N GLY A 224 -18.47 -15.82 12.57
CA GLY A 224 -18.13 -17.13 12.03
C GLY A 224 -16.84 -17.13 11.22
N ASP A 225 -16.60 -18.25 10.56
CA ASP A 225 -15.46 -18.46 9.67
C ASP A 225 -15.84 -18.15 8.22
N TYR A 226 -15.00 -17.35 7.57
CA TYR A 226 -15.21 -16.89 6.21
C TYR A 226 -14.03 -17.27 5.33
N LEU A 227 -14.33 -17.74 4.13
CA LEU A 227 -13.36 -17.92 3.06
C LEU A 227 -13.33 -16.63 2.24
N VAL A 228 -12.17 -16.00 2.15
CA VAL A 228 -11.95 -14.85 1.28
C VAL A 228 -11.21 -15.32 0.05
N VAL A 229 -11.83 -15.13 -1.11
CA VAL A 229 -11.20 -15.33 -2.42
C VAL A 229 -10.68 -13.98 -2.88
N VAL A 230 -9.42 -13.94 -3.28
CA VAL A 230 -8.75 -12.72 -3.75
C VAL A 230 -8.33 -12.93 -5.19
N GLU A 231 -8.66 -11.97 -6.04
CA GLU A 231 -8.37 -12.01 -7.47
C GLU A 231 -7.70 -10.71 -7.91
N LEU A 232 -6.67 -10.82 -8.75
CA LEU A 232 -6.09 -9.66 -9.40
C LEU A 232 -6.95 -9.26 -10.60
N LEU A 233 -7.23 -7.96 -10.70
CA LEU A 233 -7.94 -7.32 -11.78
C LEU A 233 -6.99 -6.45 -12.61
N ARG A 234 -7.20 -6.49 -13.93
CA ARG A 234 -6.66 -5.55 -14.91
C ARG A 234 -7.85 -4.99 -15.67
N ASN A 235 -8.07 -3.68 -15.62
CA ASN A 235 -9.20 -3.00 -16.27
C ASN A 235 -10.55 -3.68 -15.94
N ASP A 236 -10.76 -3.91 -14.63
CA ASP A 236 -11.93 -4.58 -14.03
C ASP A 236 -12.19 -6.04 -14.50
N SER A 237 -11.26 -6.61 -15.28
CA SER A 237 -11.30 -8.01 -15.72
C SER A 237 -10.36 -8.87 -14.88
N VAL A 238 -10.82 -10.06 -14.49
CA VAL A 238 -10.01 -11.02 -13.72
C VAL A 238 -8.86 -11.53 -14.59
N THR A 239 -7.65 -11.55 -14.03
CA THR A 239 -6.44 -11.95 -14.76
C THR A 239 -6.14 -13.45 -14.67
N GLY A 240 -6.78 -14.16 -13.74
CA GLY A 240 -6.48 -15.55 -13.41
C GLY A 240 -5.58 -15.72 -12.19
N VAL A 241 -4.82 -14.69 -11.82
CA VAL A 241 -4.04 -14.68 -10.57
C VAL A 241 -5.00 -14.57 -9.39
N ARG A 242 -5.00 -15.60 -8.53
CA ARG A 242 -5.89 -15.69 -7.37
C ARG A 242 -5.24 -16.34 -6.16
N THR A 243 -5.80 -16.10 -5.00
CA THR A 243 -5.49 -16.83 -3.77
C THR A 243 -6.71 -16.89 -2.86
N GLU A 244 -6.61 -17.70 -1.80
CA GLU A 244 -7.68 -17.89 -0.82
C GLU A 244 -7.11 -17.81 0.59
N LEU A 245 -7.87 -17.23 1.52
CA LEU A 245 -7.54 -17.22 2.94
C LEU A 245 -8.78 -17.41 3.79
N TRP A 246 -8.59 -17.96 4.98
CA TRP A 246 -9.62 -18.03 6.01
C TRP A 246 -9.45 -16.88 6.99
N ILE A 247 -10.56 -16.28 7.38
CA ILE A 247 -10.61 -15.21 8.38
C ILE A 247 -11.85 -15.37 9.26
N ARG A 248 -11.68 -15.16 10.56
CA ARG A 248 -12.74 -15.34 11.55
C ARG A 248 -13.31 -14.00 11.99
N ALA A 249 -14.64 -13.86 11.94
CA ALA A 249 -15.34 -12.76 12.58
C ALA A 249 -15.77 -13.18 13.99
N LEU A 250 -15.19 -12.55 15.01
CA LEU A 250 -15.55 -12.76 16.41
C LEU A 250 -16.70 -11.83 16.85
N PRO A 251 -17.43 -12.21 17.90
CA PRO A 251 -18.36 -11.31 18.57
C PRO A 251 -17.65 -10.04 19.03
N PHE A 252 -18.35 -8.89 18.97
CA PHE A 252 -17.81 -7.65 19.50
C PHE A 252 -17.54 -7.79 21.02
N GLY A 253 -16.30 -7.58 21.45
CA GLY A 253 -15.92 -7.54 22.87
C GLY A 253 -15.05 -8.69 23.39
N LEU A 254 -14.50 -9.52 22.50
CA LEU A 254 -13.51 -10.57 22.82
C LEU A 254 -12.20 -10.32 22.07
#